data_AF-A0A914TKV8-F1
#
_entry.id   AF-A0A914TKV8-F1
#
_cell.length_a   1.000
_cell.length_b   1.000
_cell.length_c   1.000
_cell.angle_alpha   90.00
_cell.angle_beta   90.00
_cell.angle_gamma   90.00
#
_symmetry.space_group_name_H-M   'P 1'
#
loop_
_entity.id
_entity.type
_entity.pdbx_description
1 polymer ?
#
loop_
_entity_poly.entity_id
_entity_poly.type
_entity_poly.pdbx_seq_one_letter_code
_entity_poly.pdbx_strand_id
1 'polypeptide(L)'
;MLEKLNLVSEVQGNANRSAIESKHQREETSRMRDAINESHGRLNDLEARNSQLENELKNLNYQLTLNERDATLHRMRDELRALMAELQALLETKQMLDAEIAIYRKMLESEENRLGLRQMVEQVLKTHSLQQQENTDSTRNVRGETQTKTTSQRSSKGNIAFSECEGTGKYIILENTHGSKSEDISGCKIKQKVESRGDIVYTIPSGVTLKPKHSIKIYAREQGGHHNPPESLVNEAEKSWGTGPNVVTTFINRDGEERATHVQKTIQIGQ
;
A
#
# COMPACT_ATOMS: atom_id res chain seq x y z
N MET A 1 91.66 56.05 -41.82
CA MET A 1 91.84 54.84 -40.98
C MET A 1 91.21 54.99 -39.60
N LEU A 2 91.45 56.09 -38.87
CA LEU A 2 90.88 56.34 -37.53
C LEU A 2 89.34 56.34 -37.47
N GLU A 3 88.67 56.97 -38.42
CA GLU A 3 87.20 57.04 -38.47
C GLU A 3 86.53 55.67 -38.71
N LYS A 4 87.16 54.84 -39.55
CA LYS A 4 86.75 53.43 -39.72
C LYS A 4 86.95 52.62 -38.44
N LEU A 5 88.00 52.89 -37.68
CA LEU A 5 88.27 52.22 -36.41
C LEU A 5 87.22 52.59 -35.34
N ASN A 6 86.82 53.87 -35.29
CA ASN A 6 85.81 54.36 -34.36
C ASN A 6 84.42 53.79 -34.67
N LEU A 7 84.04 53.75 -35.96
CA LEU A 7 82.78 53.16 -36.40
C LEU A 7 82.70 51.66 -36.08
N VAL A 8 83.80 50.91 -36.27
CA VAL A 8 83.88 49.50 -35.90
C VAL A 8 83.72 49.31 -34.39
N SER A 9 84.35 50.16 -33.58
CA SER A 9 84.23 50.12 -32.11
C SER A 9 82.82 50.44 -31.61
N GLU A 10 82.13 51.41 -32.24
CA GLU A 10 80.76 51.79 -31.91
C GLU A 10 79.74 50.71 -32.30
N VAL A 11 79.92 50.10 -33.49
CA VAL A 11 79.12 48.96 -33.94
C VAL A 11 79.33 47.75 -33.01
N GLN A 12 80.57 47.49 -32.57
CA GLN A 12 80.86 46.45 -31.58
C GLN A 12 80.26 46.75 -30.19
N GLY A 13 80.29 48.02 -29.75
CA GLY A 13 79.67 48.44 -28.49
C GLY A 13 78.14 48.27 -28.50
N ASN A 14 77.49 48.65 -29.59
CA ASN A 14 76.05 48.49 -29.77
C ASN A 14 75.64 47.01 -29.91
N ALA A 15 76.43 46.21 -30.64
CA ALA A 15 76.22 44.77 -30.73
C ALA A 15 76.37 44.09 -29.36
N ASN A 16 77.36 44.49 -28.55
CA ASN A 16 77.54 43.98 -27.19
C ASN A 16 76.38 44.37 -26.26
N ARG A 17 75.88 45.60 -26.35
CA ARG A 17 74.72 46.04 -25.55
C ARG A 17 73.45 45.25 -25.92
N SER A 18 73.18 45.08 -27.21
CA SER A 18 72.06 44.27 -27.71
C SER A 18 72.19 42.79 -27.31
N ALA A 19 73.41 42.23 -27.31
CA ALA A 19 73.65 40.86 -26.85
C ALA A 19 73.37 40.69 -25.35
N ILE A 20 73.75 41.66 -24.51
CA ILE A 20 73.47 41.65 -23.07
C ILE A 20 71.97 41.76 -22.79
N GLU A 21 71.27 42.68 -23.48
CA GLU A 21 69.82 42.85 -23.35
C GLU A 21 69.06 41.61 -23.82
N SER A 22 69.46 41.01 -24.95
CA SER A 22 68.89 39.75 -25.42
C SER A 22 69.13 38.61 -24.43
N LYS A 23 70.31 38.57 -23.78
CA LYS A 23 70.60 37.59 -22.73
C LYS A 23 69.67 37.79 -21.51
N HIS A 24 69.48 39.02 -21.05
CA HIS A 24 68.57 39.32 -19.94
C HIS A 24 67.12 38.90 -20.26
N GLN A 25 66.62 39.25 -21.45
CA GLN A 25 65.29 38.84 -21.91
C GLN A 25 65.16 37.31 -21.99
N ARG A 26 66.20 36.60 -22.44
CA ARG A 26 66.22 35.12 -22.44
C ARG A 26 66.19 34.54 -21.03
N GLU A 27 66.89 35.14 -20.08
CA GLU A 27 66.87 34.72 -18.68
C GLU A 27 65.50 34.97 -18.03
N GLU A 28 64.87 36.12 -18.25
CA GLU A 28 63.52 36.42 -17.76
C GLU A 28 62.46 35.50 -18.36
N THR A 29 62.52 35.27 -19.67
CA THR A 29 61.61 34.32 -20.32
C THR A 29 61.80 32.88 -19.83
N SER A 30 63.04 32.49 -19.48
CA SER A 30 63.29 31.21 -18.82
C SER A 30 62.65 31.16 -17.43
N ARG A 31 62.87 32.17 -16.59
CA ARG A 31 62.30 32.22 -15.23
C ARG A 31 60.78 32.21 -15.23
N MET A 32 60.16 33.00 -16.11
CA MET A 32 58.70 33.00 -16.26
C MET A 32 58.18 31.64 -16.71
N ARG A 33 58.90 30.96 -17.62
CA ARG A 33 58.55 29.60 -18.05
C ARG A 33 58.63 28.60 -16.89
N ASP A 34 59.65 28.68 -16.05
CA ASP A 34 59.79 27.81 -14.88
C ASP A 34 58.67 28.05 -13.86
N ALA A 35 58.32 29.31 -13.58
CA ALA A 35 57.22 29.66 -12.69
C ALA A 35 55.84 29.21 -13.23
N ILE A 36 55.63 29.28 -14.55
CA ILE A 36 54.44 28.75 -15.22
C ILE A 36 54.38 27.22 -15.05
N ASN A 37 55.49 26.53 -15.27
CA ASN A 37 55.56 25.07 -15.11
C ASN A 37 55.28 24.64 -13.66
N GLU A 38 55.83 25.34 -12.67
CA GLU A 38 55.55 25.09 -11.26
C GLU A 38 54.07 25.33 -10.91
N SER A 39 53.51 26.44 -11.39
CA SER A 39 52.10 26.77 -11.17
C SER A 39 51.17 25.75 -11.81
N HIS A 40 51.49 25.27 -13.01
CA HIS A 40 50.76 24.19 -13.69
C HIS A 40 50.88 22.87 -12.93
N GLY A 41 52.05 22.53 -12.40
CA GLY A 41 52.25 21.35 -11.56
C GLY A 41 51.36 21.39 -10.32
N ARG A 42 51.36 22.53 -9.61
CA ARG A 42 50.52 22.73 -8.43
C ARG A 42 49.02 22.70 -8.76
N LEU A 43 48.63 23.24 -9.92
CA LEU A 43 47.26 23.17 -10.41
C LEU A 43 46.83 21.72 -10.63
N ASN A 44 47.65 20.92 -11.31
CA ASN A 44 47.38 19.50 -11.54
C ASN A 44 47.26 18.71 -10.22
N ASP A 45 48.14 18.98 -9.25
CA ASP A 45 48.09 18.32 -7.93
C ASP A 45 46.80 18.67 -7.18
N LEU A 46 46.39 19.93 -7.22
CA LEU A 46 45.15 20.40 -6.60
C LEU A 46 43.91 19.82 -7.30
N GLU A 47 43.92 19.74 -8.63
CA GLU A 47 42.85 19.12 -9.43
C GLU A 47 42.72 17.63 -9.13
N ALA A 48 43.85 16.91 -9.06
CA ALA A 48 43.87 15.50 -8.69
C ALA A 48 43.33 15.29 -7.27
N ARG A 49 43.71 16.16 -6.33
CA ARG A 49 43.22 16.10 -4.94
C ARG A 49 41.74 16.39 -4.85
N ASN A 50 41.25 17.37 -5.61
CA ASN A 50 39.83 17.71 -5.64
C ASN A 50 39.00 16.52 -6.19
N SER A 51 39.45 15.91 -7.29
CA SER A 51 38.82 14.71 -7.84
C SER A 51 38.79 13.54 -6.86
N GLN A 52 39.85 13.34 -6.07
CA GLN A 52 39.85 12.33 -5.01
C GLN A 52 38.81 12.62 -3.93
N LEU A 53 38.76 13.85 -3.42
CA LEU A 53 37.80 14.25 -2.39
C LEU A 53 36.34 14.15 -2.89
N GLU A 54 36.07 14.54 -4.13
CA GLU A 54 34.75 14.38 -4.75
C GLU A 54 34.33 12.91 -4.82
N ASN A 55 35.25 12.01 -5.16
CA ASN A 55 34.98 10.57 -5.17
C ASN A 55 34.75 9.99 -3.76
N GLU A 56 35.52 10.43 -2.76
CA GLU A 56 35.33 10.04 -1.36
C GLU A 56 33.97 10.49 -0.83
N LEU A 57 33.58 11.76 -1.10
CA LEU A 57 32.27 12.27 -0.72
C LEU A 57 31.14 11.48 -1.38
N LYS A 58 31.28 11.15 -2.67
CA LYS A 58 30.29 10.35 -3.38
C LYS A 58 30.14 8.95 -2.78
N ASN A 59 31.26 8.31 -2.45
CA ASN A 59 31.25 6.99 -1.81
C ASN A 59 30.63 7.04 -0.41
N LEU A 60 30.99 8.04 0.40
CA LEU A 60 30.43 8.20 1.74
C LEU A 60 28.92 8.48 1.70
N ASN A 61 28.47 9.32 0.77
CA ASN A 61 27.05 9.62 0.59
C ASN A 61 26.26 8.38 0.16
N TYR A 62 26.86 7.55 -0.71
CA TYR A 62 26.28 6.26 -1.10
C TYR A 62 26.18 5.30 0.10
N GLN A 63 27.21 5.21 0.92
CA GLN A 63 27.19 4.39 2.15
C GLN A 63 26.16 4.87 3.16
N LEU A 64 26.04 6.18 3.38
CA LEU A 64 25.01 6.75 4.26
C LEU A 64 23.60 6.39 3.76
N THR A 65 23.35 6.57 2.47
CA THR A 65 22.06 6.21 1.86
C THR A 65 21.76 4.72 2.01
N LEU A 66 22.76 3.85 1.82
CA LEU A 66 22.59 2.41 2.05
C LEU A 66 22.25 2.09 3.51
N ASN A 67 22.99 2.67 4.45
CA ASN A 67 22.76 2.46 5.89
C ASN A 67 21.36 2.93 6.32
N GLU A 68 20.88 4.05 5.80
CA GLU A 68 19.51 4.54 6.06
C GLU A 68 18.45 3.58 5.51
N ARG A 69 18.67 3.02 4.32
CA ARG A 69 17.78 2.02 3.73
C ARG A 69 17.80 0.72 4.53
N ASP A 70 18.95 0.24 4.94
CA ASP A 70 19.09 -0.96 5.77
C ASP A 70 18.45 -0.79 7.14
N ALA A 71 18.63 0.37 7.78
CA ALA A 71 17.94 0.71 9.03
C ALA A 71 16.41 0.73 8.85
N THR A 72 15.92 1.27 7.74
CA THR A 72 14.48 1.27 7.42
C THR A 72 13.97 -0.15 7.17
N LEU A 73 14.70 -0.97 6.42
CA LEU A 73 14.36 -2.38 6.20
C LEU A 73 14.33 -3.17 7.51
N HIS A 74 15.26 -2.91 8.43
CA HIS A 74 15.26 -3.54 9.74
C HIS A 74 14.03 -3.13 10.55
N ARG A 75 13.69 -1.84 10.63
CA ARG A 75 12.47 -1.37 11.31
C ARG A 75 11.20 -2.01 10.75
N MET A 76 11.04 -2.03 9.43
CA MET A 76 9.88 -2.67 8.79
C MET A 76 9.81 -4.18 9.06
N ARG A 77 10.97 -4.86 9.09
CA ARG A 77 11.02 -6.29 9.46
C ARG A 77 10.65 -6.53 10.92
N ASP A 78 11.03 -5.64 11.83
CA ASP A 78 10.68 -5.72 13.24
C ASP A 78 9.18 -5.47 13.45
N GLU A 79 8.61 -4.47 12.77
CA GLU A 79 7.17 -4.21 12.75
C GLU A 79 6.36 -5.41 12.21
N LEU A 80 6.80 -6.01 11.10
CA LEU A 80 6.19 -7.22 10.57
C LEU A 80 6.25 -8.38 11.57
N ARG A 81 7.38 -8.56 12.27
CA ARG A 81 7.51 -9.59 13.32
C ARG A 81 6.56 -9.33 14.49
N ALA A 82 6.42 -8.08 14.92
CA ALA A 82 5.47 -7.73 15.98
C ALA A 82 4.02 -8.02 15.58
N LEU A 83 3.62 -7.62 14.36
CA LEU A 83 2.26 -7.87 13.86
C LEU A 83 1.97 -9.38 13.71
N MET A 84 2.94 -10.16 13.25
CA MET A 84 2.79 -11.62 13.19
C MET A 84 2.60 -12.23 14.58
N ALA A 85 3.31 -11.74 15.60
CA ALA A 85 3.14 -12.21 16.98
C ALA A 85 1.77 -11.82 17.55
N GLU A 86 1.28 -10.61 17.27
CA GLU A 86 -0.05 -10.17 17.68
C GLU A 86 -1.16 -10.99 17.01
N LEU A 87 -1.03 -11.25 15.71
CA LEU A 87 -1.96 -12.09 14.97
C LEU A 87 -1.98 -13.53 15.49
N GLN A 88 -0.82 -14.07 15.88
CA GLN A 88 -0.73 -15.39 16.50
C GLN A 88 -1.41 -15.43 17.87
N ALA A 89 -1.21 -14.42 18.73
CA ALA A 89 -1.89 -14.33 20.02
C ALA A 89 -3.42 -14.19 19.88
N LEU A 90 -3.88 -13.43 18.87
CA LEU A 90 -5.30 -13.30 18.57
C LEU A 90 -5.89 -14.62 18.05
N LEU A 91 -5.13 -15.35 17.23
CA LEU A 91 -5.52 -16.67 16.75
C LEU A 91 -5.67 -17.67 17.89
N GLU A 92 -4.73 -17.68 18.84
CA GLU A 92 -4.79 -18.53 20.05
C GLU A 92 -6.02 -18.19 20.90
N THR A 93 -6.31 -16.90 21.10
CA THR A 93 -7.52 -16.45 21.78
C THR A 93 -8.79 -16.92 21.07
N LYS A 94 -8.82 -16.81 19.73
CA LYS A 94 -9.95 -17.29 18.93
C LYS A 94 -10.14 -18.80 19.07
N GLN A 95 -9.07 -19.58 19.06
CA GLN A 95 -9.13 -21.03 19.27
C GLN A 95 -9.67 -21.38 20.66
N MET A 96 -9.27 -20.64 21.71
CA MET A 96 -9.82 -20.80 23.05
C MET A 96 -11.33 -20.53 23.07
N LEU A 97 -11.77 -19.44 22.44
CA LEU A 97 -13.19 -19.08 22.38
C LEU A 97 -14.01 -20.11 21.58
N ASP A 98 -13.48 -20.63 20.46
CA ASP A 98 -14.15 -21.70 19.71
C ASP A 98 -14.33 -22.96 20.58
N ALA A 99 -13.32 -23.31 21.37
CA ALA A 99 -13.40 -24.44 22.29
C ALA A 99 -14.44 -24.18 23.40
N GLU A 100 -14.50 -22.96 23.94
CA GLU A 100 -15.50 -22.55 24.93
C GLU A 100 -16.93 -22.64 24.36
N ILE A 101 -17.15 -22.13 23.14
CA ILE A 101 -18.42 -22.24 22.42
C ILE A 101 -18.79 -23.71 22.19
N ALA A 102 -17.84 -24.56 21.80
CA ALA A 102 -18.09 -25.98 21.62
C ALA A 102 -18.52 -26.67 22.92
N ILE A 103 -17.91 -26.32 24.05
CA ILE A 103 -18.31 -26.80 25.37
C ILE A 103 -19.73 -26.33 25.70
N TYR A 104 -20.04 -25.04 25.49
CA TYR A 104 -21.38 -24.51 25.73
C TYR A 104 -22.45 -25.19 24.87
N ARG A 105 -22.18 -25.43 23.59
CA ARG A 105 -23.09 -26.17 22.70
C ARG A 105 -23.36 -27.58 23.21
N LYS A 106 -22.32 -28.32 23.60
CA LYS A 106 -22.46 -29.69 24.14
C LYS A 106 -23.27 -29.71 25.44
N MET A 107 -23.08 -28.72 26.31
CA MET A 107 -23.86 -28.59 27.54
C MET A 107 -25.34 -28.34 27.22
N LEU A 108 -25.63 -27.45 26.27
CA LEU A 108 -26.99 -27.16 25.83
C LEU A 108 -27.66 -28.39 25.21
N GLU A 109 -26.97 -29.12 24.33
CA GLU A 109 -27.45 -30.38 23.74
C GLU A 109 -27.80 -31.42 24.81
N SER A 110 -26.99 -31.50 25.87
CA SER A 110 -27.24 -32.42 26.98
C SER A 110 -28.46 -32.02 27.83
N GLU A 111 -28.69 -30.71 27.99
CA GLU A 111 -29.88 -30.19 28.68
C GLU A 111 -31.15 -30.40 27.85
N GLU A 112 -31.10 -30.15 26.54
CA GLU A 112 -32.22 -30.40 25.62
C GLU A 112 -32.60 -31.88 25.59
N ASN A 113 -31.62 -32.78 25.55
CA ASN A 113 -31.86 -34.22 25.61
C ASN A 113 -32.55 -34.64 26.93
N ARG A 114 -32.14 -34.06 28.07
CA ARG A 114 -32.77 -34.33 29.38
C ARG A 114 -34.20 -33.76 29.44
N LEU A 115 -34.42 -32.57 28.90
CA LEU A 115 -35.74 -31.93 28.82
C LEU A 115 -36.68 -32.72 27.91
N GLY A 116 -36.21 -33.16 26.73
CA GLY A 116 -36.98 -33.98 25.80
C GLY A 116 -37.37 -35.34 26.41
N LEU A 117 -36.43 -36.01 27.10
CA LEU A 117 -36.73 -37.26 27.82
C LEU A 117 -37.75 -37.03 28.95
N ARG A 118 -37.63 -35.93 29.69
CA ARG A 118 -38.60 -35.55 30.72
C ARG A 118 -40.00 -35.32 30.14
N GLN A 119 -40.11 -34.62 29.01
CA GLN A 119 -41.40 -34.41 28.32
C GLN A 119 -41.98 -35.72 27.80
N MET A 120 -41.15 -36.62 27.26
CA MET A 120 -41.60 -37.95 26.82
C MET A 120 -42.11 -38.78 28.01
N VAL A 121 -41.40 -38.77 29.15
CA VAL A 121 -41.85 -39.44 30.37
C VAL A 121 -43.16 -38.83 30.88
N GLU A 122 -43.31 -37.50 30.83
CA GLU A 122 -44.55 -36.82 31.21
C GLU A 122 -45.71 -37.15 30.26
N GLN A 123 -45.45 -37.26 28.95
CA GLN A 123 -46.43 -37.71 27.97
C GLN A 123 -46.79 -39.18 28.20
N VAL A 124 -45.83 -40.07 28.49
CA VAL A 124 -46.11 -41.48 28.80
C VAL A 124 -46.98 -41.61 30.05
N LEU A 125 -46.68 -40.83 31.10
CA LEU A 125 -47.50 -40.74 32.31
C LEU A 125 -48.91 -40.21 32.04
N LYS A 126 -49.07 -39.25 31.12
CA LYS A 126 -50.38 -38.78 30.65
C LYS A 126 -51.09 -39.80 29.74
N THR A 127 -50.38 -40.58 28.94
CA THR A 127 -50.97 -41.60 28.03
C THR A 127 -51.52 -42.83 28.75
N HIS A 128 -51.19 -43.06 30.03
CA HIS A 128 -51.91 -44.06 30.81
C HIS A 128 -53.35 -43.66 31.18
N SER A 129 -53.79 -42.45 30.82
CA SER A 129 -55.15 -41.97 31.11
C SER A 129 -56.07 -41.82 29.90
N LEU A 130 -55.60 -41.87 28.64
CA LEU A 130 -56.48 -41.58 27.50
C LEU A 130 -56.08 -42.37 26.23
N GLN A 131 -56.90 -43.37 25.88
CA GLN A 131 -56.99 -43.96 24.54
C GLN A 131 -57.80 -43.02 23.64
N GLN A 132 -57.22 -42.54 22.52
CA GLN A 132 -57.86 -42.44 21.18
C GLN A 132 -57.05 -41.57 20.20
N GLN A 133 -56.80 -42.18 19.04
CA GLN A 133 -56.74 -41.65 17.67
C GLN A 133 -55.80 -40.50 17.24
N GLU A 134 -54.94 -40.92 16.30
CA GLU A 134 -54.66 -40.37 14.96
C GLU A 134 -53.83 -39.10 14.72
N ASN A 135 -53.06 -39.26 13.65
CA ASN A 135 -52.37 -38.31 12.77
C ASN A 135 -50.88 -38.02 12.99
N THR A 136 -50.19 -38.51 11.96
CA THR A 136 -48.81 -38.41 11.54
C THR A 136 -48.35 -36.99 11.25
N ASP A 137 -47.02 -36.87 11.31
CA ASP A 137 -46.16 -35.96 10.56
C ASP A 137 -45.72 -34.68 11.29
N SER A 138 -44.48 -34.72 11.78
CA SER A 138 -43.68 -33.54 12.10
C SER A 138 -42.22 -33.90 11.88
N THR A 139 -41.78 -33.56 10.68
CA THR A 139 -40.45 -33.74 10.13
C THR A 139 -39.39 -33.13 11.04
N ARG A 140 -38.48 -34.00 11.48
CA ARG A 140 -37.32 -33.69 12.31
C ARG A 140 -36.26 -33.00 11.45
N ASN A 141 -36.26 -31.67 11.43
CA ASN A 141 -35.18 -30.90 10.79
C ASN A 141 -33.95 -30.87 11.69
N VAL A 142 -33.06 -31.84 11.51
CA VAL A 142 -31.68 -31.80 11.97
C VAL A 142 -30.93 -30.85 11.03
N ARG A 143 -30.76 -29.59 11.42
CA ARG A 143 -29.92 -28.64 10.67
C ARG A 143 -28.50 -28.71 11.24
N GLY A 144 -27.65 -29.51 10.59
CA GLY A 144 -26.22 -29.48 10.82
C GLY A 144 -25.67 -28.08 10.54
N GLU A 145 -24.93 -27.51 11.47
CA GLU A 145 -24.25 -26.24 11.28
C GLU A 145 -23.08 -26.42 10.31
N THR A 146 -23.31 -26.08 9.04
CA THR A 146 -22.24 -25.96 8.05
C THR A 146 -21.39 -24.75 8.40
N GLN A 147 -20.12 -24.96 8.81
CA GLN A 147 -19.18 -23.86 9.02
C GLN A 147 -18.91 -23.20 7.66
N THR A 148 -19.00 -21.88 7.58
CA THR A 148 -18.67 -21.13 6.36
C THR A 148 -17.38 -20.35 6.58
N LYS A 149 -16.46 -20.41 5.61
CA LYS A 149 -15.22 -19.63 5.62
C LYS A 149 -15.27 -18.61 4.50
N THR A 150 -15.19 -17.34 4.86
CA THR A 150 -15.14 -16.21 3.92
C THR A 150 -13.71 -15.69 3.82
N THR A 151 -13.19 -15.58 2.60
CA THR A 151 -11.90 -14.95 2.29
C THR A 151 -12.13 -13.72 1.43
N SER A 152 -11.30 -12.69 1.65
CA SER A 152 -11.36 -11.43 0.92
C SER A 152 -9.97 -11.04 0.42
N GLN A 153 -9.87 -10.58 -0.83
CA GLN A 153 -8.64 -10.09 -1.45
C GLN A 153 -8.88 -8.73 -2.08
N ARG A 154 -7.91 -7.83 -1.98
CA ARG A 154 -7.99 -6.45 -2.49
C ARG A 154 -6.79 -6.11 -3.37
N SER A 155 -7.02 -5.33 -4.40
CA SER A 155 -5.97 -4.75 -5.24
C SER A 155 -6.36 -3.32 -5.64
N SER A 156 -5.36 -2.46 -5.84
CA SER A 156 -5.57 -1.10 -6.34
C SER A 156 -4.39 -0.63 -7.20
N LYS A 157 -4.71 0.21 -8.18
CA LYS A 157 -3.81 0.90 -9.10
C LYS A 157 -4.09 2.40 -8.95
N GLY A 158 -3.29 3.03 -8.09
CA GLY A 158 -3.43 4.44 -7.74
C GLY A 158 -3.96 4.66 -6.33
N ASN A 159 -4.58 5.81 -6.12
CA ASN A 159 -4.84 6.35 -4.79
C ASN A 159 -6.19 5.93 -4.20
N ILE A 160 -7.10 5.36 -5.00
CA ILE A 160 -8.41 4.92 -4.53
C ILE A 160 -8.42 3.41 -4.35
N ALA A 161 -8.83 2.94 -3.17
CA ALA A 161 -8.92 1.52 -2.83
C ALA A 161 -10.23 1.20 -2.10
N PHE A 162 -10.61 -0.09 -2.09
CA PHE A 162 -11.71 -0.58 -1.27
C PHE A 162 -11.24 -0.79 0.17
N SER A 163 -11.83 -0.03 1.10
CA SER A 163 -11.57 -0.16 2.53
C SER A 163 -12.56 -1.14 3.21
N GLU A 164 -13.76 -1.28 2.66
CA GLU A 164 -14.73 -2.29 3.10
C GLU A 164 -15.74 -2.60 2.00
N CYS A 165 -16.13 -3.86 1.86
CA CYS A 165 -17.32 -4.27 1.14
C CYS A 165 -18.11 -5.15 2.09
N GLU A 166 -19.28 -4.70 2.53
CA GLU A 166 -20.02 -5.38 3.59
C GLU A 166 -20.69 -6.67 3.05
N GLY A 167 -20.57 -7.77 3.79
CA GLY A 167 -20.89 -9.11 3.31
C GLY A 167 -22.39 -9.38 3.07
N THR A 168 -23.28 -8.61 3.70
CA THR A 168 -24.74 -8.67 3.48
C THR A 168 -25.22 -7.69 2.39
N GLY A 169 -24.29 -6.99 1.71
CA GLY A 169 -24.58 -6.12 0.58
C GLY A 169 -25.21 -4.79 1.00
N LYS A 170 -24.97 -4.32 2.23
CA LYS A 170 -25.54 -3.05 2.73
C LYS A 170 -24.82 -1.83 2.22
N TYR A 171 -23.48 -1.87 2.19
CA TYR A 171 -22.66 -0.75 1.77
C TYR A 171 -21.28 -1.18 1.25
N ILE A 172 -20.63 -0.24 0.57
CA ILE A 172 -19.23 -0.32 0.14
C ILE A 172 -18.52 0.95 0.63
N ILE A 173 -17.26 0.83 1.03
CA ILE A 173 -16.40 1.95 1.44
C ILE A 173 -15.20 2.05 0.50
N LEU A 174 -15.07 3.22 -0.13
CA LEU A 174 -13.85 3.61 -0.84
C LEU A 174 -13.01 4.51 0.06
N GLU A 175 -11.69 4.41 -0.07
CA GLU A 175 -10.72 5.22 0.65
C GLU A 175 -9.68 5.81 -0.29
N ASN A 176 -9.32 7.07 -0.06
CA ASN A 176 -8.14 7.68 -0.66
C ASN A 176 -6.91 7.37 0.19
N THR A 177 -6.06 6.48 -0.30
CA THR A 177 -4.87 6.01 0.41
C THR A 177 -3.69 6.99 0.32
N HIS A 178 -3.78 8.05 -0.48
CA HIS A 178 -2.71 9.04 -0.61
C HIS A 178 -2.61 9.92 0.65
N GLY A 179 -1.38 10.29 1.04
CA GLY A 179 -1.12 11.04 2.27
C GLY A 179 -1.45 12.53 2.20
N SER A 180 -1.39 13.14 1.00
CA SER A 180 -1.49 14.60 0.85
C SER A 180 -2.30 15.12 -0.35
N LYS A 181 -2.82 14.23 -1.21
CA LYS A 181 -3.47 14.62 -2.47
C LYS A 181 -4.93 14.23 -2.43
N SER A 182 -5.82 15.18 -2.73
CA SER A 182 -7.24 14.90 -2.94
C SER A 182 -7.47 14.25 -4.30
N GLU A 183 -8.43 13.34 -4.37
CA GLU A 183 -8.80 12.61 -5.58
C GLU A 183 -10.27 12.87 -5.91
N ASP A 184 -10.52 13.39 -7.12
CA ASP A 184 -11.88 13.58 -7.63
C ASP A 184 -12.38 12.26 -8.23
N ILE A 185 -13.44 11.73 -7.63
CA ILE A 185 -14.04 10.44 -8.03
C ILE A 185 -15.38 10.63 -8.74
N SER A 186 -15.74 11.87 -9.09
CA SER A 186 -16.98 12.15 -9.81
C SER A 186 -17.06 11.37 -11.12
N GLY A 187 -18.21 10.78 -11.47
CA GLY A 187 -18.39 10.03 -12.71
C GLY A 187 -17.67 8.69 -12.79
N CYS A 188 -16.82 8.34 -11.81
CA CYS A 188 -16.28 7.00 -11.69
C CYS A 188 -17.39 6.01 -11.34
N LYS A 189 -17.16 4.72 -11.62
CA LYS A 189 -18.17 3.67 -11.44
C LYS A 189 -17.70 2.62 -10.44
N ILE A 190 -18.66 2.08 -9.69
CA ILE A 190 -18.50 0.86 -8.91
C ILE A 190 -19.33 -0.21 -9.60
N LYS A 191 -18.68 -1.29 -9.99
CA LYS A 191 -19.31 -2.44 -10.62
C LYS A 191 -19.20 -3.63 -9.68
N GLN A 192 -20.32 -4.22 -9.30
CA GLN A 192 -20.36 -5.43 -8.49
C GLN A 192 -20.98 -6.57 -9.25
N LYS A 193 -20.19 -7.62 -9.43
CA LYS A 193 -20.58 -8.87 -10.06
C LYS A 193 -20.84 -9.91 -8.98
N VAL A 194 -22.05 -10.45 -9.00
CA VAL A 194 -22.49 -11.56 -8.14
C VAL A 194 -22.88 -12.71 -9.04
N GLU A 195 -22.39 -13.92 -8.80
CA GLU A 195 -22.60 -15.05 -9.71
C GLU A 195 -24.08 -15.38 -9.97
N SER A 196 -24.95 -15.14 -8.99
CA SER A 196 -26.39 -15.42 -9.06
C SER A 196 -27.25 -14.27 -9.61
N ARG A 197 -26.67 -13.11 -9.92
CA ARG A 197 -27.40 -11.90 -10.38
C ARG A 197 -26.65 -11.21 -11.52
N GLY A 198 -27.37 -10.42 -12.31
CA GLY A 198 -26.72 -9.45 -13.22
C GLY A 198 -25.81 -8.47 -12.47
N ASP A 199 -24.86 -7.89 -13.20
CA ASP A 199 -23.91 -6.90 -12.67
C ASP A 199 -24.65 -5.65 -12.16
N ILE A 200 -24.34 -5.21 -10.95
CA ILE A 200 -24.78 -3.92 -10.42
C ILE A 200 -23.74 -2.87 -10.79
N VAL A 201 -24.17 -1.77 -11.40
CA VAL A 201 -23.28 -0.66 -11.75
C VAL A 201 -23.81 0.64 -11.14
N TYR A 202 -23.01 1.27 -10.30
CA TYR A 202 -23.28 2.57 -9.71
C TYR A 202 -22.32 3.61 -10.25
N THR A 203 -22.83 4.76 -10.67
CA THR A 203 -22.01 5.90 -11.11
C THR A 203 -22.00 6.94 -10.00
N ILE A 204 -20.80 7.35 -9.58
CA ILE A 204 -20.62 8.35 -8.52
C ILE A 204 -21.09 9.72 -9.04
N PRO A 205 -21.93 10.46 -8.29
CA PRO A 205 -22.42 11.79 -8.69
C PRO A 205 -21.30 12.80 -8.94
N SER A 206 -21.64 13.90 -9.60
CA SER A 206 -20.72 15.02 -9.79
C SER A 206 -20.36 15.71 -8.47
N GLY A 207 -19.14 16.24 -8.38
CA GLY A 207 -18.68 17.04 -7.23
C GLY A 207 -18.13 16.24 -6.05
N VAL A 208 -17.94 14.93 -6.19
CA VAL A 208 -17.45 14.06 -5.10
C VAL A 208 -15.92 13.99 -5.15
N THR A 209 -15.28 14.61 -4.16
CA THR A 209 -13.81 14.59 -3.98
C THR A 209 -13.44 13.98 -2.64
N LEU A 210 -12.55 12.99 -2.66
CA LEU A 210 -11.99 12.37 -1.46
C LEU A 210 -10.71 13.09 -1.05
N LYS A 211 -10.73 13.69 0.14
CA LYS A 211 -9.53 14.25 0.79
C LYS A 211 -8.49 13.16 1.11
N PRO A 212 -7.22 13.53 1.35
CA PRO A 212 -6.18 12.56 1.68
C PRO A 212 -6.54 11.75 2.93
N LYS A 213 -6.37 10.43 2.89
CA LYS A 213 -6.73 9.51 3.99
C LYS A 213 -8.20 9.51 4.43
N HIS A 214 -9.10 10.14 3.66
CA HIS A 214 -10.54 10.08 3.92
C HIS A 214 -11.20 8.96 3.12
N SER A 215 -12.36 8.52 3.62
CA SER A 215 -13.20 7.51 3.00
C SER A 215 -14.61 8.04 2.73
N ILE A 216 -15.30 7.36 1.81
CA ILE A 216 -16.71 7.58 1.49
C ILE A 216 -17.45 6.25 1.57
N LYS A 217 -18.60 6.25 2.24
CA LYS A 217 -19.45 5.07 2.39
C LYS A 217 -20.67 5.16 1.49
N ILE A 218 -20.89 4.14 0.67
CA ILE A 218 -21.91 4.12 -0.36
C ILE A 218 -22.90 3.02 -0.02
N TYR A 219 -24.05 3.42 0.48
CA TYR A 219 -25.11 2.53 0.93
C TYR A 219 -25.99 2.10 -0.23
N ALA A 220 -26.55 0.89 -0.15
CA ALA A 220 -27.72 0.55 -0.94
C ALA A 220 -28.97 1.24 -0.35
N ARG A 221 -29.99 1.46 -1.18
CA ARG A 221 -31.26 2.09 -0.79
C ARG A 221 -31.86 1.38 0.43
N GLU A 222 -32.36 2.17 1.39
CA GLU A 222 -33.02 1.69 2.62
C GLU A 222 -32.13 0.87 3.58
N GLN A 223 -30.80 0.86 3.41
CA GLN A 223 -29.89 0.12 4.32
C GLN A 223 -29.32 0.98 5.46
N GLY A 224 -30.04 2.04 5.87
CA GLY A 224 -29.68 2.92 6.99
C GLY A 224 -28.70 4.06 6.66
N GLY A 225 -28.31 4.20 5.39
CA GLY A 225 -27.48 5.30 4.91
C GLY A 225 -28.25 6.60 4.64
N HIS A 226 -27.59 7.74 4.84
CA HIS A 226 -28.09 9.06 4.44
C HIS A 226 -27.20 9.62 3.32
N HIS A 227 -27.80 10.31 2.34
CA HIS A 227 -27.03 10.96 1.28
C HIS A 227 -26.41 12.26 1.82
N ASN A 228 -25.11 12.24 2.11
CA ASN A 228 -24.35 13.39 2.63
C ASN A 228 -22.93 13.43 2.02
N PRO A 229 -22.79 13.83 0.74
CA PRO A 229 -21.48 13.89 0.10
C PRO A 229 -20.56 14.92 0.79
N PRO A 230 -19.24 14.64 0.95
CA PRO A 230 -18.51 13.48 0.43
C PRO A 230 -18.40 12.30 1.42
N GLU A 231 -19.10 12.33 2.54
CA GLU A 231 -18.98 11.32 3.61
C GLU A 231 -19.78 10.06 3.29
N SER A 232 -20.98 10.24 2.76
CA SER A 232 -21.84 9.14 2.37
C SER A 232 -22.66 9.40 1.11
N LEU A 233 -22.90 8.33 0.36
CA LEU A 233 -23.77 8.28 -0.80
C LEU A 233 -24.79 7.16 -0.64
N VAL A 234 -25.88 7.24 -1.38
CA VAL A 234 -26.91 6.21 -1.46
C VAL A 234 -27.11 5.84 -2.93
N ASN A 235 -27.03 4.55 -3.22
CA ASN A 235 -27.43 3.98 -4.49
C ASN A 235 -28.95 3.76 -4.48
N GLU A 236 -29.70 4.78 -4.90
CA GLU A 236 -31.17 4.77 -4.93
C GLU A 236 -31.77 3.75 -5.90
N ALA A 237 -30.98 3.18 -6.82
CA ALA A 237 -31.46 2.20 -7.78
C ALA A 237 -31.58 0.79 -7.18
N GLU A 238 -30.79 0.49 -6.14
CA GLU A 238 -30.58 -0.88 -5.66
C GLU A 238 -30.83 -0.99 -4.16
N LYS A 239 -31.67 -1.95 -3.73
CA LYS A 239 -31.92 -2.23 -2.31
C LYS A 239 -30.79 -3.01 -1.63
N SER A 240 -29.88 -3.58 -2.42
CA SER A 240 -28.70 -4.29 -1.96
C SER A 240 -27.63 -4.25 -3.05
N TRP A 241 -26.37 -4.19 -2.62
CA TRP A 241 -25.17 -4.42 -3.42
C TRP A 241 -25.02 -5.88 -3.87
N GLY A 242 -25.90 -6.75 -3.40
CA GLY A 242 -25.93 -8.17 -3.75
C GLY A 242 -25.05 -9.00 -2.84
N THR A 243 -25.49 -10.25 -2.64
CA THR A 243 -24.86 -11.22 -1.74
C THR A 243 -24.67 -12.53 -2.47
N GLY A 244 -23.53 -13.20 -2.23
CA GLY A 244 -23.28 -14.50 -2.84
C GLY A 244 -21.97 -15.13 -2.38
N PRO A 245 -21.73 -16.40 -2.76
CA PRO A 245 -20.51 -17.10 -2.44
C PRO A 245 -19.31 -16.52 -3.18
N ASN A 246 -19.50 -15.96 -4.38
CA ASN A 246 -18.46 -15.30 -5.15
C ASN A 246 -18.92 -13.90 -5.52
N VAL A 247 -18.23 -12.88 -4.99
CA VAL A 247 -18.54 -11.47 -5.23
C VAL A 247 -17.27 -10.75 -5.66
N VAL A 248 -17.34 -10.06 -6.80
CA VAL A 248 -16.25 -9.22 -7.31
C VAL A 248 -16.74 -7.80 -7.41
N THR A 249 -16.10 -6.88 -6.71
CA THR A 249 -16.40 -5.45 -6.73
C THR A 249 -15.23 -4.71 -7.36
N THR A 250 -15.48 -3.91 -8.38
CA THR A 250 -14.47 -3.20 -9.17
C THR A 250 -14.75 -1.71 -9.18
N PHE A 251 -13.72 -0.90 -8.96
CA PHE A 251 -13.76 0.55 -9.13
C PHE A 251 -13.17 0.90 -10.50
N ILE A 252 -13.94 1.65 -11.30
CA ILE A 252 -13.65 1.98 -12.69
C ILE A 252 -13.56 3.51 -12.80
N ASN A 253 -12.47 4.03 -13.36
CA ASN A 253 -12.31 5.48 -13.55
C ASN A 253 -13.12 6.01 -14.75
N ARG A 254 -13.03 7.32 -15.00
CA ARG A 254 -13.73 7.99 -16.12
C ARG A 254 -13.32 7.47 -17.50
N ASP A 255 -12.08 7.01 -17.62
CA ASP A 255 -11.54 6.45 -18.87
C ASP A 255 -12.00 5.01 -19.12
N GLY A 256 -12.70 4.40 -18.17
CA GLY A 256 -13.16 3.01 -18.25
C GLY A 256 -12.14 1.98 -17.76
N GLU A 257 -11.02 2.42 -17.16
CA GLU A 257 -10.01 1.53 -16.60
C GLU A 257 -10.40 1.00 -15.22
N GLU A 258 -10.15 -0.29 -14.98
CA GLU A 258 -10.27 -0.88 -13.64
C GLU A 258 -9.09 -0.47 -12.76
N ARG A 259 -9.37 0.35 -11.73
CA ARG A 259 -8.37 0.93 -10.85
C ARG A 259 -8.33 0.28 -9.47
N ALA A 260 -9.38 -0.39 -9.02
CA ALA A 260 -9.32 -1.20 -7.81
C ALA A 260 -10.27 -2.39 -7.89
N THR A 261 -9.98 -3.45 -7.15
CA THR A 261 -10.80 -4.65 -7.08
C THR A 261 -10.85 -5.20 -5.66
N HIS A 262 -12.02 -5.68 -5.25
CA HIS A 262 -12.27 -6.47 -4.06
C HIS A 262 -12.93 -7.79 -4.48
N VAL A 263 -12.34 -8.91 -4.09
CA VAL A 263 -12.85 -10.26 -4.37
C VAL A 263 -13.18 -10.92 -3.05
N GLN A 264 -14.44 -11.29 -2.85
CA GLN A 264 -14.90 -12.06 -1.70
C GLN A 264 -15.33 -13.45 -2.16
N LYS A 265 -14.83 -14.48 -1.47
CA LYS A 265 -15.20 -15.88 -1.69
C LYS A 265 -15.65 -16.52 -0.38
N THR A 266 -16.82 -17.13 -0.38
CA THR A 266 -17.39 -17.86 0.77
C THR A 266 -17.52 -19.31 0.40
N ILE A 267 -16.84 -20.18 1.14
CA ILE A 267 -16.92 -21.64 0.98
C ILE A 267 -17.66 -22.23 2.18
N GLN A 268 -18.56 -23.17 1.91
CA GLN A 268 -19.12 -24.04 2.93
C GLN A 268 -18.11 -25.14 3.22
N ILE A 269 -17.69 -25.26 4.47
CA ILE A 269 -16.89 -26.37 4.95
C ILE A 269 -17.88 -27.44 5.42
N GLY A 270 -18.03 -28.49 4.60
CA GLY A 270 -18.74 -29.70 5.00
C GLY A 270 -17.95 -30.44 6.08
N GLN A 271 -18.66 -31.09 7.01
CA GLN A 271 -18.07 -32.05 7.94
C GLN A 271 -17.59 -33.30 7.20
#